data_AF-A0A0P9FU95-F1
#
_entry.id   AF-A0A0P9FU95-F1
#
_cell.length_a   1.000
_cell.length_b   1.000
_cell.length_c   1.000
_cell.angle_alpha   90.00
_cell.angle_beta   90.00
_cell.angle_gamma   90.00
#
_symmetry.space_group_name_H-M   'P 1'
#
loop_
_entity.id
_entity.type
_entity.pdbx_description
1 polymer ?
#
loop_
_entity_poly.entity_id
_entity_poly.type
_entity_poly.pdbx_seq_one_letter_code
_entity_poly.pdbx_strand_id
1 'polypeptide(L)' 'MKFVKNLEEAGRILISLVDEARKIGDEGEEYFRNLSEAYVKIFDTISWMRITGKMDPETHKEITRNLLK' A
#
# COMPACT_ATOMS: atom_id res chain seq x y z
N MET A 1 -8.91 -12.31 -7.10
CA MET A 1 -8.82 -12.82 -5.71
C MET A 1 -9.31 -11.76 -4.73
N LYS A 2 -10.28 -12.07 -3.86
CA LYS A 2 -10.83 -11.11 -2.86
C LYS A 2 -9.74 -10.55 -1.95
N PHE A 3 -8.84 -11.41 -1.46
CA PHE A 3 -7.74 -11.03 -0.56
C PHE A 3 -6.83 -9.93 -1.13
N VAL A 4 -6.42 -10.08 -2.40
CA VAL A 4 -5.53 -9.14 -3.08
C VAL A 4 -6.18 -7.77 -3.27
N LYS A 5 -7.48 -7.75 -3.60
CA LYS A 5 -8.25 -6.50 -3.69
C LYS A 5 -8.38 -5.80 -2.33
N ASN A 6 -8.54 -6.56 -1.24
CA ASN A 6 -8.55 -5.98 0.10
C ASN A 6 -7.19 -5.36 0.48
N LEU A 7 -6.08 -5.96 0.06
CA LEU A 7 -4.74 -5.36 0.25
C LEU A 7 -4.58 -4.07 -0.55
N GLU A 8 -5.03 -4.05 -1.80
CA GLU A 8 -5.03 -2.85 -2.63
C GLU A 8 -5.85 -1.72 -1.97
N GLU A 9 -7.07 -2.02 -1.53
CA GLU A 9 -7.95 -1.05 -0.86
C GLU A 9 -7.31 -0.50 0.43
N ALA A 10 -6.75 -1.37 1.27
CA ALA A 10 -6.05 -0.96 2.48
C ALA A 10 -4.83 -0.07 2.15
N GLY A 11 -4.07 -0.41 1.11
CA GLY A 11 -2.95 0.40 0.63
C GLY A 11 -3.39 1.80 0.18
N ARG A 12 -4.51 1.90 -0.54
CA ARG A 12 -5.10 3.19 -0.96
C ARG A 12 -5.55 4.05 0.22
N ILE A 13 -6.15 3.44 1.23
CA ILE A 13 -6.56 4.16 2.45
C ILE A 13 -5.32 4.68 3.19
N LEU A 14 -4.31 3.84 3.39
CA LEU A 14 -3.10 4.25 4.12
C LEU A 14 -2.35 5.37 3.41
N ILE A 15 -2.16 5.32 2.10
CA ILE A 15 -1.47 6.40 1.38
C ILE A 15 -2.25 7.71 1.44
N SER A 16 -3.60 7.65 1.37
CA SER A 16 -4.45 8.83 1.56
C SER A 16 -4.24 9.47 2.93
N LEU A 17 -4.18 8.65 4.00
CA LEU A 17 -3.94 9.14 5.36
C LEU A 17 -2.51 9.72 5.53
N VAL A 18 -1.50 9.10 4.91
CA VAL A 18 -0.14 9.64 4.88
C VAL A 18 -0.12 11.00 4.20
N ASP A 19 -0.78 11.15 3.06
CA ASP A 19 -0.84 12.41 2.31
C ASP A 19 -1.64 13.49 3.06
N GLU A 20 -2.71 13.12 3.77
CA GLU A 20 -3.43 14.03 4.66
C GLU A 20 -2.54 14.51 5.81
N ALA A 21 -1.82 13.60 6.47
CA ALA A 21 -0.87 13.94 7.53
C ALA A 21 0.25 14.87 7.02
N ARG A 22 0.78 14.63 5.81
CA ARG A 22 1.74 15.56 5.16
C ARG A 22 1.16 16.96 4.95
N LYS A 23 -0.09 17.05 4.50
CA LYS A 23 -0.74 18.34 4.21
C LYS A 23 -0.93 19.20 5.47
N ILE A 24 -1.12 18.56 6.63
CA ILE A 24 -1.28 19.27 7.91
C ILE A 24 0.04 19.46 8.67
N GLY A 25 1.15 18.88 8.19
CA GLY A 25 2.49 19.05 8.77
C GLY A 25 2.87 18.03 9.84
N ASP A 26 2.14 16.92 9.93
CA ASP A 26 2.28 15.93 11.02
C ASP A 26 3.34 14.84 10.70
N GLU A 27 4.31 15.14 9.83
CA GLU A 27 5.37 14.21 9.43
C GLU A 27 6.28 13.79 10.59
N GLY A 28 6.34 14.59 11.65
CA GLY A 28 7.08 14.31 12.88
C GLY A 28 6.35 13.37 13.85
N GLU A 29 5.06 13.14 13.63
CA GLU A 29 4.22 12.37 14.55
C GLU A 29 4.46 10.86 14.44
N GLU A 30 4.35 10.15 15.56
CA GLU A 30 4.54 8.69 15.59
C GLU A 30 3.55 7.97 14.68
N TYR A 31 2.31 8.45 14.65
CA TYR A 31 1.27 7.84 13.82
C TYR A 31 1.59 7.98 12.32
N PHE A 32 2.23 9.07 11.88
CA PHE A 32 2.65 9.26 10.47
C PHE A 32 3.65 8.18 10.06
N ARG A 33 4.63 7.91 10.94
CA ARG A 33 5.59 6.82 10.76
C ARG A 33 4.88 5.47 10.68
N ASN A 34 3.96 5.20 11.60
CA ASN A 34 3.21 3.93 11.64
C ASN A 34 2.36 3.73 10.37
N LEU A 35 1.69 4.78 9.88
CA LEU A 35 0.93 4.75 8.62
C LEU A 35 1.84 4.44 7.43
N SER A 36 3.00 5.12 7.35
CA SER A 36 3.98 4.93 6.29
C SER A 36 4.54 3.51 6.28
N GLU A 37 4.92 2.98 7.45
CA GLU A 37 5.42 1.62 7.59
C GLU A 37 4.36 0.56 7.23
N ALA A 38 3.10 0.79 7.61
CA ALA A 38 2.00 -0.10 7.26
C ALA A 38 1.77 -0.12 5.74
N TYR A 39 1.82 1.03 5.06
CA TYR A 39 1.70 1.11 3.61
C TYR A 39 2.83 0.32 2.92
N VAL A 40 4.08 0.48 3.37
CA VAL A 40 5.24 -0.27 2.85
C VAL A 40 5.03 -1.77 3.02
N LYS A 41 4.58 -2.24 4.19
CA LYS A 41 4.33 -3.68 4.43
C LYS A 41 3.25 -4.26 3.51
N ILE A 42 2.22 -3.47 3.16
CA ILE A 42 1.23 -3.90 2.16
C ILE A 42 1.88 -4.07 0.79
N PHE A 43 2.68 -3.09 0.36
CA PHE A 43 3.40 -3.14 -0.91
C PHE A 43 4.36 -4.34 -0.99
N ASP A 44 5.11 -4.59 0.08
CA ASP A 44 6.00 -5.75 0.21
C ASP A 44 5.25 -7.07 0.12
N THR A 45 4.08 -7.16 0.78
CA THR A 45 3.22 -8.34 0.73
C THR A 45 2.74 -8.63 -0.70
N ILE A 46 2.29 -7.60 -1.42
CA ILE A 46 1.87 -7.70 -2.83
C ILE A 46 3.03 -8.16 -3.71
N SER A 47 4.22 -7.59 -3.52
CA SER A 47 5.44 -7.94 -4.23
C SER A 47 5.84 -9.40 -3.97
N TRP A 48 5.76 -9.84 -2.71
CA TRP A 48 6.07 -11.23 -2.33
C TRP A 48 5.08 -12.23 -2.93
N MET A 49 3.78 -11.90 -2.96
CA MET A 49 2.78 -12.73 -3.64
C MET A 49 3.10 -12.89 -5.13
N ARG A 50 3.64 -11.85 -5.78
CA ARG A 50 4.10 -11.95 -7.17
C ARG A 50 5.34 -12.83 -7.31
N ILE A 51 6.34 -12.67 -6.43
CA ILE A 51 7.60 -13.45 -6.46
C ILE A 51 7.31 -14.94 -6.24
N THR A 52 6.39 -15.27 -5.34
CA THR A 52 6.03 -16.65 -4.99
C THR A 52 4.98 -17.30 -5.90
N GLY A 53 4.56 -16.60 -6.97
CA GLY A 53 3.57 -17.11 -7.92
C GLY A 53 2.15 -17.20 -7.36
N LYS A 54 1.87 -16.56 -6.22
CA LYS A 54 0.52 -16.43 -5.63
C LYS A 54 -0.31 -15.32 -6.28
N MET A 55 0.29 -14.52 -7.14
CA MET A 55 -0.34 -13.45 -7.91
C MET A 55 0.22 -13.45 -9.33
N ASP A 56 -0.66 -13.38 -10.34
CA ASP A 56 -0.24 -13.28 -11.73
C ASP A 56 0.38 -11.91 -12.05
N PRO A 57 1.24 -11.82 -13.08
CA PRO A 57 1.96 -10.58 -13.39
C PRO A 57 1.07 -9.39 -13.75
N GLU A 58 -0.07 -9.63 -14.41
CA GLU A 58 -0.96 -8.54 -14.84
C GLU A 58 -1.74 -7.97 -13.67
N THR A 59 -2.26 -8.81 -12.78
CA THR A 59 -2.88 -8.38 -11.52
C THR A 59 -1.88 -7.56 -10.68
N HIS A 60 -0.63 -8.02 -10.55
CA HIS A 60 0.41 -7.28 -9.83
C HIS A 60 0.67 -5.91 -10.44
N LYS A 61 0.76 -5.84 -11.78
CA LYS A 61 0.99 -4.60 -12.53
C LYS A 61 -0.16 -3.61 -12.38
N GLU A 62 -1.40 -4.09 -12.41
CA GLU A 62 -2.60 -3.27 -12.17
C GLU A 62 -2.57 -2.65 -10.77
N ILE A 63 -2.35 -3.47 -9.75
CA ILE A 63 -2.36 -3.02 -8.35
C ILE A 63 -1.20 -2.06 -8.06
N THR A 64 0.00 -2.39 -8.53
CA THR A 64 1.18 -1.53 -8.38
C THR A 64 0.93 -0.17 -9.00
N ARG A 65 0.32 -0.12 -10.20
CA ARG A 65 -0.07 1.14 -10.85
C ARG A 65 -1.08 1.92 -10.03
N ASN A 66 -2.03 1.25 -9.38
CA ASN A 66 -3.05 1.90 -8.59
C ASN A 66 -2.54 2.44 -7.25
N LEU A 67 -1.49 1.82 -6.69
CA LEU A 67 -0.88 2.25 -5.42
C LEU A 67 0.20 3.33 -5.58
N LEU A 68 0.81 3.46 -6.76
CA LEU A 68 1.88 4.44 -7.06
C LEU A 68 1.39 5.70 -7.82
N LYS A 69 0.08 5.83 -8.02
CA LYS A 69 -0.55 7.00 -8.63
C LYS A 69 -0.97 8.00 -7.57
#